data_AF-A0A9P6JJM1-F1
#
_entry.id   AF-A0A9P6JJM1-F1
#
_cell.length_a   1.000
_cell.length_b   1.000
_cell.length_c   1.000
_cell.angle_alpha   90.00
_cell.angle_beta   90.00
_cell.angle_gamma   90.00
#
_symmetry.space_group_name_H-M   'P 1'
#
loop_
_entity.id
_entity.type
_entity.pdbx_description
1 polymer ?
#
loop_
_entity_poly.entity_id
_entity_poly.type
_entity_poly.pdbx_seq_one_letter_code
_entity_poly.pdbx_strand_id
1 'polypeptide(L)'
;MPKRNLASEHEEEDTSTPSSSKRARTGSDEDDEQIRTRTQRDRKTKSKNARHHADGDDEDEEQADLETALQNTQKDEIDDEEFEVKFGSQVRAHLESKKRVQGTVAEHGIIEYVEMAQFMCHKFLKFTFGPQVNFIIGHNGSGKSAVLSAITVALGGKTASTGRGAGLKSFIREGQNQAEVTIHIKNQGDEAYKPKEYGKTIIISRRIYKEGSPTWKIMNASGKVVSTKKDELAAICDHMNIQVDNPMNVLTQDAARQFLSASAPQDKYKFFLKGTQLTQLSDEYELCLKNVTQTQKLLAVKKEAIPDLKVRMREATIRYEEAQKAREQKQKAIDLKKELAWSHVAGKQEELEKQSQEVGKLSKRLPKIKESVKKAEVCVITLYKFILTLSSQM
;
A
#
# COMPACT_ATOMS: atom_id res chain seq x y z
N MET A 1 47.33 -49.42 -50.70
CA MET A 1 47.93 -48.26 -50.01
C MET A 1 46.88 -47.65 -49.07
N PRO A 2 47.30 -46.94 -48.00
CA PRO A 2 46.77 -47.22 -46.65
C PRO A 2 45.71 -46.19 -46.18
N LYS A 3 44.83 -46.41 -45.17
CA LYS A 3 44.79 -47.30 -43.98
C LYS A 3 45.64 -46.81 -42.79
N ARG A 4 45.19 -47.07 -41.53
CA ARG A 4 45.88 -46.78 -40.24
C ARG A 4 45.98 -45.28 -39.85
N ASN A 5 46.05 -44.87 -38.58
CA ASN A 5 45.96 -45.57 -37.26
C ASN A 5 45.42 -44.59 -36.18
N LEU A 6 44.81 -45.03 -35.07
CA LEU A 6 45.36 -45.22 -33.69
C LEU A 6 46.12 -44.00 -33.10
N ALA A 7 46.08 -43.71 -31.79
CA ALA A 7 45.63 -44.50 -30.63
C ALA A 7 44.88 -43.63 -29.58
N SER A 8 44.11 -44.18 -28.61
CA SER A 8 44.49 -44.50 -27.20
C SER A 8 45.14 -43.33 -26.42
N GLU A 9 44.92 -43.14 -25.12
CA GLU A 9 44.91 -44.13 -24.03
C GLU A 9 43.70 -44.07 -23.06
N HIS A 10 43.53 -45.15 -22.30
CA HIS A 10 42.73 -45.25 -21.08
C HIS A 10 43.66 -45.08 -19.87
N GLU A 11 43.13 -44.60 -18.73
CA GLU A 11 43.18 -45.26 -17.41
C GLU A 11 42.35 -44.38 -16.43
N GLU A 12 41.28 -44.94 -15.86
CA GLU A 12 41.17 -45.38 -14.46
C GLU A 12 41.08 -44.19 -13.48
N GLU A 13 39.90 -43.87 -12.95
CA GLU A 13 39.18 -44.56 -11.86
C GLU A 13 39.72 -44.16 -10.47
N ASP A 14 38.95 -43.34 -9.75
CA ASP A 14 38.72 -43.55 -8.32
C ASP A 14 37.35 -42.95 -7.93
N THR A 15 36.92 -43.20 -6.69
CA THR A 15 35.53 -43.18 -6.25
C THR A 15 35.32 -42.36 -4.96
N SER A 16 34.12 -42.51 -4.38
CA SER A 16 33.69 -42.06 -3.03
C SER A 16 33.07 -40.65 -2.89
N THR A 17 31.82 -40.68 -2.42
CA THR A 17 31.30 -39.69 -1.46
C THR A 17 31.53 -40.26 -0.05
N PRO A 18 31.58 -39.44 1.02
CA PRO A 18 30.45 -39.54 1.97
C PRO A 18 30.13 -38.31 2.86
N SER A 19 28.86 -38.24 3.25
CA SER A 19 28.30 -37.89 4.59
C SER A 19 28.69 -36.61 5.38
N SER A 20 27.64 -35.83 5.66
CA SER A 20 27.34 -34.97 6.83
C SER A 20 28.17 -35.04 8.15
N SER A 21 28.46 -33.87 8.74
CA SER A 21 28.81 -33.63 10.16
C SER A 21 27.69 -32.88 10.92
N LYS A 22 27.78 -32.69 12.26
CA LYS A 22 26.68 -32.20 13.15
C LYS A 22 27.19 -31.37 14.38
N ARG A 23 26.54 -30.21 14.68
CA ARG A 23 26.64 -29.40 15.95
C ARG A 23 28.00 -28.70 16.23
N ALA A 24 28.22 -27.84 17.24
CA ALA A 24 27.43 -27.23 18.36
C ALA A 24 27.87 -25.73 18.52
N ARG A 25 27.13 -24.72 19.03
CA ARG A 25 26.18 -24.50 20.16
C ARG A 25 26.81 -24.06 21.50
N THR A 26 26.78 -22.75 21.76
CA THR A 26 26.65 -21.98 23.03
C THR A 26 26.06 -20.61 22.63
N GLY A 27 25.27 -19.84 23.40
CA GLY A 27 25.15 -19.67 24.86
C GLY A 27 25.79 -18.31 25.22
N SER A 28 25.12 -17.30 25.79
CA SER A 28 23.89 -17.25 26.61
C SER A 28 23.12 -15.92 26.46
N ASP A 29 21.79 -16.00 26.53
CA ASP A 29 20.84 -15.26 27.40
C ASP A 29 20.89 -13.70 27.50
N GLU A 30 19.79 -12.94 27.55
CA GLU A 30 18.35 -13.28 27.54
C GLU A 30 17.64 -12.51 26.37
N ASP A 31 16.37 -12.09 26.28
CA ASP A 31 15.23 -11.83 27.19
C ASP A 31 13.89 -12.14 26.43
N ASP A 32 12.72 -11.87 27.01
CA ASP A 32 11.47 -12.62 26.77
C ASP A 32 10.24 -11.84 26.24
N GLU A 33 9.43 -12.50 25.39
CA GLU A 33 7.94 -12.51 25.47
C GLU A 33 7.36 -13.54 24.46
N GLN A 34 6.49 -14.47 24.91
CA GLN A 34 5.92 -15.54 24.08
C GLN A 34 4.39 -15.50 23.94
N ILE A 35 3.89 -15.34 22.70
CA ILE A 35 2.48 -15.59 22.38
C ILE A 35 2.25 -17.08 22.10
N ARG A 36 1.40 -17.72 22.92
CA ARG A 36 1.13 -19.17 22.88
C ARG A 36 0.00 -19.56 21.92
N THR A 37 0.30 -20.32 20.87
CA THR A 37 -0.70 -21.08 20.09
C THR A 37 -0.83 -22.51 20.59
N ARG A 38 -2.07 -23.02 20.71
CA ARG A 38 -2.39 -24.29 21.40
C ARG A 38 -2.67 -25.44 20.42
N THR A 39 -2.09 -26.60 20.68
CA THR A 39 -2.24 -27.83 19.87
C THR A 39 -3.65 -28.42 19.88
N GLN A 40 -4.08 -28.92 18.72
CA GLN A 40 -5.14 -29.94 18.59
C GLN A 40 -4.54 -31.35 18.51
N ARG A 41 -5.39 -32.39 18.68
CA ARG A 41 -4.99 -33.80 18.84
C ARG A 41 -5.38 -34.66 17.64
N ASP A 42 -4.55 -35.66 17.34
CA ASP A 42 -4.88 -36.80 16.47
C ASP A 42 -6.16 -37.54 16.86
N ARG A 43 -6.88 -38.04 15.85
CA ARG A 43 -7.62 -39.32 15.90
C ARG A 43 -7.47 -40.03 14.55
N LYS A 44 -7.06 -41.31 14.58
CA LYS A 44 -6.91 -42.19 13.39
C LYS A 44 -7.92 -43.35 13.43
N THR A 45 -8.66 -43.55 12.35
CA THR A 45 -9.15 -44.84 11.83
C THR A 45 -9.60 -44.63 10.38
N LYS A 46 -8.93 -45.15 9.34
CA LYS A 46 -8.79 -46.54 8.83
C LYS A 46 -9.76 -46.83 7.65
N SER A 47 -9.16 -46.77 6.45
CA SER A 47 -9.60 -47.20 5.11
C SER A 47 -10.70 -48.27 4.99
N LYS A 48 -11.51 -48.14 3.93
CA LYS A 48 -11.87 -49.23 2.99
C LYS A 48 -12.00 -48.69 1.55
N ASN A 49 -11.65 -49.51 0.56
CA ASN A 49 -11.88 -49.21 -0.86
C ASN A 49 -13.29 -49.62 -1.31
N ALA A 50 -13.86 -48.86 -2.24
CA ALA A 50 -14.81 -49.34 -3.24
C ALA A 50 -14.57 -48.56 -4.55
N ARG A 51 -14.76 -49.20 -5.71
CA ARG A 51 -14.79 -48.55 -7.03
C ARG A 51 -16.17 -48.81 -7.63
N HIS A 52 -16.79 -47.79 -8.23
CA HIS A 52 -17.64 -47.96 -9.41
C HIS A 52 -17.79 -46.64 -10.16
N HIS A 53 -18.12 -46.72 -11.46
CA HIS A 53 -18.49 -45.58 -12.31
C HIS A 53 -19.92 -45.12 -12.03
N ALA A 54 -20.16 -43.82 -12.13
CA ALA A 54 -21.22 -43.22 -12.94
C ALA A 54 -20.92 -41.72 -13.17
N ASP A 55 -21.53 -41.15 -14.19
CA ASP A 55 -21.71 -39.72 -14.43
C ASP A 55 -22.61 -39.10 -13.32
N GLY A 56 -22.74 -37.79 -13.13
CA GLY A 56 -22.19 -36.65 -13.86
C GLY A 56 -23.25 -35.55 -14.04
N ASP A 57 -23.60 -34.86 -12.95
CA ASP A 57 -24.67 -33.83 -12.88
C ASP A 57 -24.24 -32.55 -12.09
N ASP A 58 -22.96 -32.42 -11.68
CA ASP A 58 -22.51 -31.34 -10.76
C ASP A 58 -22.39 -29.94 -11.41
N GLU A 59 -22.46 -29.80 -12.74
CA GLU A 59 -22.31 -28.50 -13.42
C GLU A 59 -23.63 -27.70 -13.48
N ASP A 60 -24.80 -28.37 -13.46
CA ASP A 60 -26.11 -27.71 -13.56
C ASP A 60 -26.53 -27.00 -12.25
N GLU A 61 -26.11 -27.47 -11.07
CA GLU A 61 -26.43 -26.81 -9.79
C GLU A 61 -25.74 -25.44 -9.64
N GLU A 62 -24.45 -25.30 -10.03
CA GLU A 62 -23.78 -23.99 -10.01
C GLU A 62 -24.41 -22.99 -11.00
N GLN A 63 -25.01 -23.49 -12.09
CA GLN A 63 -25.65 -22.66 -13.11
C GLN A 63 -27.07 -22.21 -12.69
N ALA A 64 -27.82 -23.05 -11.99
CA ALA A 64 -29.12 -22.69 -11.40
C ALA A 64 -29.00 -21.63 -10.27
N ASP A 65 -27.95 -21.72 -9.45
CA ASP A 65 -27.64 -20.72 -8.41
C ASP A 65 -27.30 -19.35 -9.05
N LEU A 66 -26.67 -19.36 -10.24
CA LEU A 66 -26.32 -18.15 -11.00
C LEU A 66 -27.56 -17.42 -11.54
N GLU A 67 -28.52 -18.13 -12.14
CA GLU A 67 -29.80 -17.54 -12.57
C GLU A 67 -30.61 -17.01 -11.38
N THR A 68 -30.63 -17.76 -10.26
CA THR A 68 -31.35 -17.37 -9.04
C THR A 68 -30.75 -16.11 -8.38
N ALA A 69 -29.43 -15.93 -8.47
CA ALA A 69 -28.75 -14.72 -8.02
C ALA A 69 -29.07 -13.49 -8.89
N LEU A 70 -29.15 -13.67 -10.21
CA LEU A 70 -29.54 -12.61 -11.16
C LEU A 70 -30.99 -12.15 -10.98
N GLN A 71 -31.93 -13.08 -10.74
CA GLN A 71 -33.34 -12.73 -10.50
C GLN A 71 -33.55 -11.93 -9.21
N ASN A 72 -32.74 -12.18 -8.17
CA ASN A 72 -32.88 -11.51 -6.87
C ASN A 72 -32.23 -10.11 -6.79
N THR A 73 -31.60 -9.60 -7.86
CA THR A 73 -31.00 -8.25 -7.87
C THR A 73 -31.93 -7.13 -8.34
N GLN A 74 -33.16 -7.45 -8.78
CA GLN A 74 -34.17 -6.46 -9.17
C GLN A 74 -34.77 -5.69 -7.96
N LYS A 75 -34.05 -4.68 -7.44
CA LYS A 75 -34.67 -3.61 -6.62
C LYS A 75 -33.92 -2.28 -6.41
N ASP A 76 -32.73 -2.12 -6.98
CA ASP A 76 -32.07 -0.81 -7.10
C ASP A 76 -31.95 -0.40 -8.59
N GLU A 77 -33.04 -0.58 -9.34
CA GLU A 77 -33.19 0.02 -10.67
C GLU A 77 -33.23 1.54 -10.50
N ILE A 78 -32.22 2.23 -11.03
CA ILE A 78 -32.32 3.67 -11.28
C ILE A 78 -33.38 3.82 -12.38
N ASP A 79 -34.42 4.60 -12.09
CA ASP A 79 -35.49 4.85 -13.05
C ASP A 79 -34.92 5.61 -14.28
N ASP A 80 -34.71 4.87 -15.37
CA ASP A 80 -34.22 5.39 -16.64
C ASP A 80 -35.18 6.42 -17.25
N GLU A 81 -36.50 6.33 -16.98
CA GLU A 81 -37.46 7.37 -17.38
C GLU A 81 -37.22 8.65 -16.56
N GLU A 82 -37.01 8.54 -15.25
CA GLU A 82 -36.70 9.70 -14.41
C GLU A 82 -35.34 10.34 -14.77
N PHE A 83 -34.36 9.55 -15.21
CA PHE A 83 -33.08 10.04 -15.73
C PHE A 83 -33.22 10.71 -17.11
N GLU A 84 -33.94 10.11 -18.06
CA GLU A 84 -34.25 10.71 -19.37
C GLU A 84 -35.04 12.02 -19.21
N VAL A 85 -36.01 12.08 -18.29
CA VAL A 85 -36.80 13.30 -18.01
C VAL A 85 -35.93 14.42 -17.44
N LYS A 86 -35.02 14.12 -16.50
CA LYS A 86 -34.15 15.11 -15.86
C LYS A 86 -32.99 15.57 -16.74
N PHE A 87 -32.33 14.66 -17.45
CA PHE A 87 -31.06 14.92 -18.14
C PHE A 87 -31.12 14.72 -19.66
N GLY A 88 -32.09 13.97 -20.18
CA GLY A 88 -32.19 13.64 -21.61
C GLY A 88 -32.25 14.87 -22.52
N SER A 89 -32.86 15.98 -22.07
CA SER A 89 -32.86 17.26 -22.80
C SER A 89 -31.44 17.85 -22.94
N GLN A 90 -30.63 17.81 -21.87
CA GLN A 90 -29.26 18.32 -21.85
C GLN A 90 -28.32 17.40 -22.64
N VAL A 91 -28.46 16.08 -22.46
CA VAL A 91 -27.69 15.05 -23.18
C VAL A 91 -27.97 15.11 -24.68
N ARG A 92 -29.24 15.25 -25.08
CA ARG A 92 -29.66 15.37 -26.49
C ARG A 92 -29.17 16.67 -27.11
N ALA A 93 -29.26 17.81 -26.40
CA ALA A 93 -28.68 19.07 -26.86
C ALA A 93 -27.15 19.01 -27.01
N HIS A 94 -26.44 18.34 -26.08
CA HIS A 94 -25.00 18.13 -26.17
C HIS A 94 -24.63 17.25 -27.37
N LEU A 95 -25.35 16.15 -27.60
CA LEU A 95 -25.21 15.28 -28.77
C LEU A 95 -25.52 16.02 -30.09
N GLU A 96 -26.54 16.88 -30.13
CA GLU A 96 -26.88 17.68 -31.31
C GLU A 96 -25.83 18.77 -31.59
N SER A 97 -25.24 19.36 -30.54
CA SER A 97 -24.09 20.26 -30.70
C SER A 97 -22.87 19.54 -31.30
N LYS A 98 -22.54 18.34 -30.80
CA LYS A 98 -21.45 17.49 -31.34
C LYS A 98 -21.75 16.98 -32.76
N LYS A 99 -23.00 16.65 -33.09
CA LYS A 99 -23.42 16.21 -34.45
C LYS A 99 -23.16 17.24 -35.56
N ARG A 100 -23.09 18.54 -35.25
CA ARG A 100 -22.77 19.59 -36.24
C ARG A 100 -21.29 19.64 -36.62
N VAL A 101 -20.43 18.85 -35.98
CA VAL A 101 -18.96 18.95 -36.08
C VAL A 101 -18.35 17.68 -36.70
N GLN A 102 -19.00 17.13 -37.73
CA GLN A 102 -18.54 15.93 -38.42
C GLN A 102 -17.31 16.23 -39.30
N GLY A 103 -16.11 16.09 -38.73
CA GLY A 103 -14.83 16.20 -39.46
C GLY A 103 -13.71 16.98 -38.76
N THR A 104 -13.92 17.52 -37.55
CA THR A 104 -12.81 18.17 -36.82
C THR A 104 -11.76 17.17 -36.34
N VAL A 105 -10.55 17.69 -36.18
CA VAL A 105 -9.44 17.05 -35.46
C VAL A 105 -9.85 16.77 -34.01
N ALA A 106 -9.40 15.66 -33.43
CA ALA A 106 -9.61 15.37 -32.00
C ALA A 106 -8.72 16.27 -31.11
N GLU A 107 -9.24 16.67 -29.95
CA GLU A 107 -8.51 17.56 -29.04
C GLU A 107 -7.63 16.84 -28.02
N HIS A 108 -7.80 15.53 -27.84
CA HIS A 108 -6.97 14.67 -27.00
C HIS A 108 -6.60 13.37 -27.73
N GLY A 109 -5.69 12.57 -27.16
CA GLY A 109 -5.36 11.21 -27.63
C GLY A 109 -4.53 11.12 -28.92
N ILE A 110 -4.40 12.21 -29.68
CA ILE A 110 -3.54 12.27 -30.88
C ILE A 110 -2.06 12.24 -30.46
N ILE A 111 -1.27 11.36 -31.07
CA ILE A 111 0.19 11.40 -30.95
C ILE A 111 0.71 12.53 -31.84
N GLU A 112 1.32 13.56 -31.25
CA GLU A 112 1.80 14.76 -31.95
C GLU A 112 3.26 14.61 -32.42
N TYR A 113 4.09 13.87 -31.68
CA TYR A 113 5.54 13.76 -31.93
C TYR A 113 6.09 12.42 -31.44
N VAL A 114 7.06 11.89 -32.17
CA VAL A 114 7.88 10.74 -31.76
C VAL A 114 9.36 11.04 -31.97
N GLU A 115 10.17 10.71 -30.98
CA GLU A 115 11.62 10.71 -31.01
C GLU A 115 12.15 9.34 -30.56
N MET A 116 13.19 8.86 -31.24
CA MET A 116 13.88 7.60 -30.95
C MET A 116 15.39 7.82 -30.93
N ALA A 117 16.04 7.41 -29.84
CA ALA A 117 17.49 7.42 -29.71
C ALA A 117 18.01 5.99 -29.53
N GLN A 118 18.97 5.60 -30.37
CA GLN A 118 19.63 4.28 -30.37
C GLN A 118 18.65 3.09 -30.41
N PHE A 119 17.59 3.20 -31.21
CA PHE A 119 16.49 2.24 -31.29
C PHE A 119 16.54 1.43 -32.60
N MET A 120 16.64 0.10 -32.51
CA MET A 120 16.89 -0.81 -33.63
C MET A 120 18.01 -0.32 -34.58
N CYS A 121 17.67 0.10 -35.80
CA CYS A 121 18.61 0.60 -36.81
C CYS A 121 18.86 2.11 -36.71
N HIS A 122 18.05 2.85 -35.96
CA HIS A 122 18.09 4.31 -35.88
C HIS A 122 19.06 4.78 -34.79
N LYS A 123 20.09 5.56 -35.17
CA LYS A 123 20.95 6.26 -34.19
C LYS A 123 20.14 7.34 -33.46
N PHE A 124 19.46 8.16 -34.25
CA PHE A 124 18.52 9.18 -33.80
C PHE A 124 17.52 9.41 -34.93
N LEU A 125 16.22 9.43 -34.62
CA LEU A 125 15.15 9.72 -35.58
C LEU A 125 14.00 10.41 -34.84
N LYS A 126 13.52 11.53 -35.38
CA LYS A 126 12.37 12.27 -34.87
C LYS A 126 11.49 12.81 -35.97
N PHE A 127 10.20 12.95 -35.71
CA PHE A 127 9.24 13.61 -36.59
C PHE A 127 7.97 14.02 -35.82
N THR A 128 7.34 15.08 -36.32
CA THR A 128 6.02 15.56 -35.87
C THR A 128 4.96 14.98 -36.79
N PHE A 129 3.84 14.53 -36.22
CA PHE A 129 2.69 14.03 -36.99
C PHE A 129 1.73 15.18 -37.35
N GLY A 130 1.08 15.06 -38.51
CA GLY A 130 -0.13 15.81 -38.82
C GLY A 130 -1.34 15.27 -38.05
N PRO A 131 -2.42 16.06 -37.92
CA PRO A 131 -3.54 15.77 -37.00
C PRO A 131 -4.49 14.65 -37.44
N GLN A 132 -4.28 14.03 -38.60
CA GLN A 132 -5.15 13.02 -39.19
C GLN A 132 -4.31 11.90 -39.84
N VAL A 133 -4.26 11.83 -41.18
CA VAL A 133 -3.52 10.80 -41.92
C VAL A 133 -2.04 11.18 -42.04
N ASN A 134 -1.16 10.19 -41.81
CA ASN A 134 0.29 10.36 -41.83
C ASN A 134 0.96 9.26 -42.67
N PHE A 135 1.85 9.64 -43.59
CA PHE A 135 2.54 8.71 -44.49
C PHE A 135 4.04 8.65 -44.18
N ILE A 136 4.53 7.49 -43.74
CA ILE A 136 5.96 7.25 -43.48
C ILE A 136 6.55 6.46 -44.65
N ILE A 137 7.23 7.16 -45.55
CA ILE A 137 7.79 6.63 -46.80
C ILE A 137 9.30 6.43 -46.66
N GLY A 138 9.84 5.43 -47.33
CA GLY A 138 11.29 5.13 -47.33
C GLY A 138 11.61 3.76 -47.94
N HIS A 139 12.89 3.52 -48.20
CA HIS A 139 13.40 2.29 -48.83
C HIS A 139 13.03 1.02 -48.04
N ASN A 140 13.14 -0.16 -48.65
CA ASN A 140 13.07 -1.41 -47.88
C ASN A 140 14.32 -1.54 -46.99
N GLY A 141 14.16 -2.11 -45.80
CA GLY A 141 15.20 -2.12 -44.75
C GLY A 141 15.38 -0.81 -43.96
N SER A 142 14.85 0.34 -44.42
CA SER A 142 15.05 1.68 -43.79
C SER A 142 14.39 1.89 -42.40
N GLY A 143 13.98 0.83 -41.71
CA GLY A 143 13.45 0.93 -40.34
C GLY A 143 12.04 1.51 -40.21
N LYS A 144 11.24 1.58 -41.30
CA LYS A 144 9.84 2.06 -41.27
C LYS A 144 9.02 1.41 -40.15
N SER A 145 9.00 0.08 -40.09
CA SER A 145 8.25 -0.70 -39.09
C SER A 145 8.75 -0.49 -37.65
N ALA A 146 9.99 -0.03 -37.47
CA ALA A 146 10.54 0.29 -36.16
C ALA A 146 9.84 1.50 -35.52
N VAL A 147 9.26 2.41 -36.31
CA VAL A 147 8.39 3.50 -35.80
C VAL A 147 7.19 2.92 -35.06
N LEU A 148 6.46 2.01 -35.71
CA LEU A 148 5.29 1.38 -35.11
C LEU A 148 5.69 0.60 -33.85
N SER A 149 6.78 -0.18 -33.92
CA SER A 149 7.33 -0.87 -32.75
C SER A 149 7.70 0.09 -31.61
N ALA A 150 8.29 1.25 -31.90
CA ALA A 150 8.65 2.25 -30.91
C ALA A 150 7.42 2.84 -30.22
N ILE A 151 6.35 3.11 -30.97
CA ILE A 151 5.08 3.60 -30.44
C ILE A 151 4.43 2.56 -29.53
N THR A 152 4.23 1.33 -30.03
CA THR A 152 3.69 0.21 -29.24
C THR A 152 4.50 -0.03 -27.97
N VAL A 153 5.82 0.00 -28.05
CA VAL A 153 6.71 -0.22 -26.91
C VAL A 153 6.64 0.96 -25.92
N ALA A 154 6.74 2.21 -26.34
CA ALA A 154 6.74 3.35 -25.43
C ALA A 154 5.46 3.40 -24.58
N LEU A 155 4.31 3.20 -25.22
CA LEU A 155 2.97 3.22 -24.61
C LEU A 155 2.61 1.94 -23.83
N GLY A 156 3.57 1.03 -23.63
CA GLY A 156 3.44 -0.09 -22.69
C GLY A 156 2.98 -1.43 -23.28
N GLY A 157 2.76 -1.49 -24.59
CA GLY A 157 2.37 -2.71 -25.31
C GLY A 157 3.37 -3.86 -25.19
N LYS A 158 2.87 -5.09 -25.35
CA LYS A 158 3.63 -6.33 -25.19
C LYS A 158 4.62 -6.49 -26.34
N THR A 159 5.90 -6.81 -26.05
CA THR A 159 6.92 -6.94 -27.11
C THR A 159 6.57 -7.99 -28.18
N ALA A 160 5.78 -9.00 -27.83
CA ALA A 160 5.28 -10.00 -28.76
C ALA A 160 4.36 -9.43 -29.86
N SER A 161 3.54 -8.41 -29.60
CA SER A 161 2.61 -7.85 -30.62
C SER A 161 3.33 -7.16 -31.77
N THR A 162 4.57 -6.69 -31.52
CA THR A 162 5.43 -6.04 -32.52
C THR A 162 6.06 -6.98 -33.55
N GLY A 163 5.88 -8.31 -33.41
CA GLY A 163 6.60 -9.32 -34.21
C GLY A 163 8.07 -9.53 -33.79
N ARG A 164 8.56 -8.84 -32.75
CA ARG A 164 9.96 -8.88 -32.28
C ARG A 164 10.04 -9.52 -30.89
N GLY A 165 9.67 -10.81 -30.81
CA GLY A 165 9.50 -11.55 -29.55
C GLY A 165 10.72 -11.71 -28.63
N ALA A 166 11.94 -11.31 -29.05
CA ALA A 166 13.20 -11.45 -28.31
C ALA A 166 13.35 -10.50 -27.09
N GLY A 167 12.24 -10.15 -26.45
CA GLY A 167 12.19 -9.27 -25.28
C GLY A 167 12.61 -7.82 -25.54
N LEU A 168 12.47 -6.99 -24.50
CA LEU A 168 12.61 -5.54 -24.64
C LEU A 168 14.05 -5.08 -25.00
N LYS A 169 15.07 -5.89 -24.69
CA LYS A 169 16.46 -5.57 -25.00
C LYS A 169 16.77 -5.63 -26.51
N SER A 170 15.99 -6.38 -27.30
CA SER A 170 16.15 -6.49 -28.75
C SER A 170 15.83 -5.21 -29.53
N PHE A 171 15.20 -4.22 -28.87
CA PHE A 171 14.96 -2.89 -29.45
C PHE A 171 16.16 -1.94 -29.29
N ILE A 172 17.18 -2.30 -28.51
CA ILE A 172 18.40 -1.50 -28.38
C ILE A 172 19.26 -1.68 -29.63
N ARG A 173 19.73 -0.58 -30.20
CA ARG A 173 20.65 -0.59 -31.35
C ARG A 173 21.95 -1.34 -31.01
N GLU A 174 22.45 -2.09 -31.97
CA GLU A 174 23.63 -2.93 -31.80
C GLU A 174 24.86 -2.14 -31.31
N GLY A 175 25.62 -2.74 -30.40
CA GLY A 175 26.76 -2.11 -29.73
C GLY A 175 26.39 -1.00 -28.72
N GLN A 176 25.11 -0.79 -28.40
CA GLN A 176 24.67 0.24 -27.44
C GLN A 176 24.17 -0.35 -26.11
N ASN A 177 24.30 0.44 -25.04
CA ASN A 177 23.91 0.04 -23.68
C ASN A 177 22.50 0.50 -23.29
N GLN A 178 21.89 1.42 -24.04
CA GLN A 178 20.53 1.90 -23.82
C GLN A 178 19.88 2.38 -25.12
N ALA A 179 18.55 2.40 -25.13
CA ALA A 179 17.70 3.05 -26.11
C ALA A 179 16.62 3.87 -25.41
N GLU A 180 16.10 4.89 -26.08
CA GLU A 180 15.01 5.72 -25.56
C GLU A 180 14.00 6.05 -26.66
N VAL A 181 12.72 6.03 -26.31
CA VAL A 181 11.63 6.50 -27.17
C VAL A 181 10.82 7.52 -26.39
N THR A 182 10.66 8.71 -26.94
CA THR A 182 9.85 9.80 -26.35
C THR A 182 8.68 10.11 -27.28
N ILE A 183 7.48 10.20 -26.70
CA ILE A 183 6.23 10.41 -27.42
C ILE A 183 5.47 11.57 -26.77
N HIS A 184 4.93 12.48 -27.59
CA HIS A 184 4.04 13.55 -27.13
C HIS A 184 2.62 13.22 -27.55
N ILE A 185 1.67 13.29 -26.61
CA ILE A 185 0.24 13.07 -26.84
C ILE A 185 -0.53 14.34 -26.53
N LYS A 186 -1.37 14.78 -27.46
CA LYS A 186 -2.26 15.93 -27.33
C LYS A 186 -3.22 15.72 -26.14
N ASN A 187 -3.35 16.73 -25.30
CA ASN A 187 -4.13 16.68 -24.07
C ASN A 187 -4.95 17.97 -23.90
N GLN A 188 -5.89 18.21 -24.81
CA GLN A 188 -6.66 19.45 -24.93
C GLN A 188 -8.16 19.15 -25.08
N GLY A 189 -9.00 20.20 -25.01
CA GLY A 189 -10.45 20.06 -24.95
C GLY A 189 -10.96 19.58 -23.58
N ASP A 190 -12.27 19.33 -23.49
CA ASP A 190 -12.94 19.05 -22.22
C ASP A 190 -12.56 17.68 -21.62
N GLU A 191 -12.31 16.70 -22.48
CA GLU A 191 -11.92 15.32 -22.12
C GLU A 191 -10.42 15.16 -21.83
N ALA A 192 -9.68 16.25 -21.59
CA ALA A 192 -8.24 16.18 -21.31
C ALA A 192 -7.94 15.43 -20.00
N TYR A 193 -6.92 14.57 -20.00
CA TYR A 193 -6.49 13.84 -18.81
C TYR A 193 -5.71 14.75 -17.86
N LYS A 194 -6.23 14.94 -16.63
CA LYS A 194 -5.64 15.74 -15.54
C LYS A 194 -4.93 17.03 -16.05
N PRO A 195 -5.61 17.94 -16.76
CA PRO A 195 -4.97 19.05 -17.47
C PRO A 195 -4.26 20.05 -16.53
N LYS A 196 -4.59 20.07 -15.24
CA LYS A 196 -3.90 20.86 -14.20
C LYS A 196 -2.50 20.32 -13.86
N GLU A 197 -2.25 19.02 -14.06
CA GLU A 197 -0.96 18.37 -13.78
C GLU A 197 -0.08 18.31 -15.03
N TYR A 198 -0.66 17.86 -16.16
CA TYR A 198 0.06 17.63 -17.41
C TYR A 198 0.05 18.80 -18.39
N GLY A 199 -0.93 19.71 -18.30
CA GLY A 199 -1.12 20.75 -19.32
C GLY A 199 -1.55 20.17 -20.68
N LYS A 200 -1.30 20.94 -21.76
CA LYS A 200 -1.83 20.70 -23.11
C LYS A 200 -1.27 19.48 -23.86
N THR A 201 -0.17 18.91 -23.39
CA THR A 201 0.53 17.78 -24.01
C THR A 201 1.15 16.92 -22.92
N ILE A 202 0.91 15.60 -22.96
CA ILE A 202 1.58 14.61 -22.10
C ILE A 202 2.82 14.11 -22.84
N ILE A 203 3.97 14.08 -22.17
CA ILE A 203 5.23 13.59 -22.75
C ILE A 203 5.63 12.28 -22.05
N ILE A 204 5.63 11.17 -22.78
CA ILE A 204 5.99 9.83 -22.29
C ILE A 204 7.35 9.44 -22.89
N SER A 205 8.38 9.37 -22.05
CA SER A 205 9.62 8.67 -22.38
C SER A 205 9.61 7.25 -21.82
N ARG A 206 9.96 6.26 -22.65
CA ARG A 206 10.33 4.91 -22.22
C ARG A 206 11.80 4.68 -22.54
N ARG A 207 12.61 4.47 -21.50
CA ARG A 207 14.04 4.16 -21.60
C ARG A 207 14.29 2.68 -21.32
N ILE A 208 15.06 2.06 -22.20
CA ILE A 208 15.36 0.63 -22.24
C ILE A 208 16.87 0.49 -22.02
N TYR A 209 17.30 -0.37 -21.09
CA TYR A 209 18.71 -0.62 -20.83
C TYR A 209 19.11 -2.06 -21.17
N LYS A 210 20.35 -2.25 -21.62
CA LYS A 210 20.97 -3.56 -21.85
C LYS A 210 21.14 -4.33 -20.54
N GLU A 211 21.46 -3.61 -19.48
CA GLU A 211 21.61 -4.09 -18.10
C GLU A 211 20.81 -3.15 -17.18
N GLY A 212 20.07 -3.71 -16.21
CA GLY A 212 19.06 -2.97 -15.44
C GLY A 212 17.63 -3.05 -16.02
N SER A 213 16.67 -2.50 -15.27
CA SER A 213 15.23 -2.53 -15.59
C SER A 213 14.81 -1.36 -16.50
N PRO A 214 13.90 -1.55 -17.46
CA PRO A 214 13.36 -0.45 -18.25
C PRO A 214 12.55 0.51 -17.36
N THR A 215 12.54 1.79 -17.73
CA THR A 215 11.92 2.86 -16.95
C THR A 215 11.02 3.73 -17.82
N TRP A 216 9.96 4.27 -17.22
CA TRP A 216 9.13 5.31 -17.82
C TRP A 216 9.34 6.65 -17.12
N LYS A 217 9.22 7.74 -17.87
CA LYS A 217 9.07 9.10 -17.36
C LYS A 217 7.87 9.72 -18.06
N ILE A 218 6.81 9.98 -17.30
CA ILE A 218 5.62 10.68 -17.74
C ILE A 218 5.75 12.12 -17.25
N MET A 219 5.79 13.05 -18.19
CA MET A 219 6.12 14.46 -17.98
C MET A 219 4.99 15.34 -18.50
N ASN A 220 4.85 16.52 -17.89
CA ASN A 220 3.92 17.55 -18.35
C ASN A 220 4.49 18.32 -19.55
N ALA A 221 3.68 19.22 -20.13
CA ALA A 221 4.06 20.07 -21.25
C ALA A 221 5.27 21.01 -21.01
N SER A 222 5.73 21.16 -19.75
CA SER A 222 6.96 21.89 -19.40
C SER A 222 8.18 20.97 -19.17
N GLY A 223 8.07 19.68 -19.44
CA GLY A 223 9.15 18.69 -19.26
C GLY A 223 9.39 18.25 -17.80
N LYS A 224 8.55 18.68 -16.85
CA LYS A 224 8.63 18.23 -15.46
C LYS A 224 8.03 16.82 -15.35
N VAL A 225 8.79 15.88 -14.75
CA VAL A 225 8.28 14.53 -14.42
C VAL A 225 7.15 14.64 -13.40
N VAL A 226 6.01 14.03 -13.73
CA VAL A 226 4.83 13.88 -12.86
C VAL A 226 4.78 12.46 -12.29
N SER A 227 5.08 11.45 -13.12
CA SER A 227 5.04 10.04 -12.72
C SER A 227 6.08 9.19 -13.45
N THR A 228 6.41 8.04 -12.87
CA THR A 228 7.25 6.97 -13.47
C THR A 228 6.58 5.60 -13.37
N LYS A 229 5.31 5.53 -12.92
CA LYS A 229 4.56 4.27 -12.71
C LYS A 229 3.95 3.78 -14.02
N LYS A 230 3.92 2.45 -14.21
CA LYS A 230 3.21 1.82 -15.33
C LYS A 230 1.70 2.07 -15.25
N ASP A 231 1.15 2.13 -14.04
CA ASP A 231 -0.30 2.20 -13.81
C ASP A 231 -0.87 3.58 -14.20
N GLU A 232 -0.08 4.64 -14.04
CA GLU A 232 -0.41 5.98 -14.56
C GLU A 232 -0.37 6.02 -16.09
N LEU A 233 0.60 5.32 -16.72
CA LEU A 233 0.63 5.17 -18.18
C LEU A 233 -0.58 4.38 -18.70
N ALA A 234 -0.99 3.32 -18.01
CA ALA A 234 -2.21 2.60 -18.31
C ALA A 234 -3.42 3.55 -18.24
N ALA A 235 -3.63 4.23 -17.11
CA ALA A 235 -4.74 5.17 -16.93
C ALA A 235 -4.77 6.31 -17.98
N ILE A 236 -3.61 6.78 -18.47
CA ILE A 236 -3.54 7.74 -19.59
C ILE A 236 -3.98 7.09 -20.91
N CYS A 237 -3.46 5.91 -21.24
CA CYS A 237 -3.84 5.17 -22.44
C CYS A 237 -5.33 4.78 -22.42
N ASP A 238 -5.85 4.34 -21.29
CA ASP A 238 -7.24 3.90 -21.11
C ASP A 238 -8.20 5.10 -21.25
N HIS A 239 -7.92 6.22 -20.55
CA HIS A 239 -8.70 7.46 -20.67
C HIS A 239 -8.70 8.03 -22.09
N MET A 240 -7.56 7.97 -22.79
CA MET A 240 -7.45 8.42 -24.18
C MET A 240 -7.81 7.34 -25.22
N ASN A 241 -8.28 6.17 -24.78
CA ASN A 241 -8.64 5.01 -25.59
C ASN A 241 -7.54 4.51 -26.56
N ILE A 242 -6.26 4.62 -26.17
CA ILE A 242 -5.07 4.29 -26.98
C ILE A 242 -4.65 2.82 -26.76
N GLN A 243 -5.31 1.91 -27.47
CA GLN A 243 -5.18 0.47 -27.25
C GLN A 243 -4.05 -0.17 -28.06
N VAL A 244 -2.80 -0.13 -27.57
CA VAL A 244 -1.63 -0.61 -28.32
C VAL A 244 -1.45 -2.14 -28.40
N ASP A 245 -2.22 -2.90 -27.62
CA ASP A 245 -2.26 -4.38 -27.67
C ASP A 245 -3.44 -4.93 -28.52
N ASN A 246 -4.32 -4.05 -29.01
CA ASN A 246 -5.45 -4.38 -29.88
C ASN A 246 -4.97 -4.51 -31.34
N PRO A 247 -5.10 -5.69 -31.98
CA PRO A 247 -4.56 -5.93 -33.33
C PRO A 247 -5.34 -5.23 -34.45
N MET A 248 -6.51 -4.65 -34.17
CA MET A 248 -7.25 -3.81 -35.13
C MET A 248 -6.75 -2.37 -35.14
N ASN A 249 -6.25 -1.87 -34.00
CA ASN A 249 -5.67 -0.54 -33.88
C ASN A 249 -4.17 -0.54 -34.25
N VAL A 250 -3.45 -1.60 -33.88
CA VAL A 250 -2.03 -1.80 -34.19
C VAL A 250 -1.85 -3.02 -35.10
N LEU A 251 -2.16 -2.84 -36.38
CA LEU A 251 -1.99 -3.87 -37.40
C LEU A 251 -0.52 -3.95 -37.86
N THR A 252 0.25 -4.87 -37.28
CA THR A 252 1.64 -5.13 -37.70
C THR A 252 1.70 -5.99 -38.97
N GLN A 253 2.83 -5.95 -39.68
CA GLN A 253 3.02 -6.72 -40.93
C GLN A 253 2.79 -8.23 -40.73
N ASP A 254 3.26 -8.78 -39.61
CA ASP A 254 3.10 -10.20 -39.29
C ASP A 254 1.67 -10.51 -38.82
N ALA A 255 1.01 -9.62 -38.08
CA ALA A 255 -0.41 -9.77 -37.72
C ALA A 255 -1.32 -9.73 -38.97
N ALA A 256 -1.07 -8.83 -39.91
CA ALA A 256 -1.79 -8.76 -41.18
C ALA A 256 -1.61 -10.04 -42.02
N ARG A 257 -0.37 -10.56 -42.09
CA ARG A 257 -0.10 -11.84 -42.74
C ARG A 257 -0.83 -12.99 -42.04
N GLN A 258 -0.74 -13.06 -40.71
CA GLN A 258 -1.36 -14.11 -39.89
C GLN A 258 -2.90 -14.11 -40.04
N PHE A 259 -3.53 -12.94 -40.06
CA PHE A 259 -4.97 -12.79 -40.27
C PHE A 259 -5.41 -13.30 -41.64
N LEU A 260 -4.65 -13.02 -42.70
CA LEU A 260 -4.91 -13.53 -44.05
C LEU A 260 -4.62 -15.05 -44.17
N SER A 261 -3.60 -15.56 -43.47
CA SER A 261 -3.27 -16.98 -43.43
C SER A 261 -4.05 -17.77 -42.37
N ALA A 262 -5.02 -17.17 -41.68
CA ALA A 262 -5.87 -17.83 -40.70
C ALA A 262 -6.91 -18.72 -41.41
N SER A 263 -6.53 -19.95 -41.71
CA SER A 263 -7.38 -20.93 -42.41
C SER A 263 -8.64 -21.29 -41.62
N ALA A 264 -8.55 -21.37 -40.29
CA ALA A 264 -9.67 -21.77 -39.43
C ALA A 264 -10.63 -20.60 -39.14
N PRO A 265 -11.96 -20.80 -39.28
CA PRO A 265 -12.96 -19.79 -38.88
C PRO A 265 -12.87 -19.37 -37.41
N GLN A 266 -12.50 -20.31 -36.52
CA GLN A 266 -12.35 -20.04 -35.08
C GLN A 266 -11.29 -18.98 -34.78
N ASP A 267 -10.17 -18.95 -35.52
CA ASP A 267 -9.11 -17.98 -35.25
C ASP A 267 -9.50 -16.58 -35.73
N LYS A 268 -10.29 -16.47 -36.80
CA LYS A 268 -10.93 -15.22 -37.22
C LYS A 268 -11.93 -14.73 -36.19
N TYR A 269 -12.71 -15.63 -35.57
CA TYR A 269 -13.64 -15.28 -34.49
C TYR A 269 -12.91 -14.81 -33.21
N LYS A 270 -11.86 -15.52 -32.77
CA LYS A 270 -10.99 -15.08 -31.65
C LYS A 270 -10.35 -13.72 -31.93
N PHE A 271 -9.87 -13.50 -33.15
CA PHE A 271 -9.27 -12.23 -33.57
C PHE A 271 -10.32 -11.10 -33.58
N PHE A 272 -11.55 -11.37 -34.03
CA PHE A 272 -12.68 -10.45 -33.94
C PHE A 272 -13.01 -10.11 -32.47
N LEU A 273 -13.25 -11.10 -31.61
CA LEU A 273 -13.56 -10.88 -30.18
C LEU A 273 -12.48 -10.08 -29.44
N LYS A 274 -11.20 -10.32 -29.76
CA LYS A 274 -10.09 -9.52 -29.22
C LYS A 274 -10.08 -8.10 -29.81
N GLY A 275 -10.36 -7.95 -31.10
CA GLY A 275 -10.38 -6.67 -31.79
C GLY A 275 -11.50 -5.74 -31.35
N THR A 276 -12.69 -6.30 -31.07
CA THR A 276 -13.87 -5.61 -30.52
C THR A 276 -13.86 -5.54 -28.98
N GLN A 277 -12.83 -6.09 -28.32
CA GLN A 277 -12.67 -6.17 -26.87
C GLN A 277 -13.73 -7.00 -26.13
N LEU A 278 -14.62 -7.71 -26.83
CA LEU A 278 -15.64 -8.56 -26.22
C LEU A 278 -15.05 -9.65 -25.30
N THR A 279 -13.83 -10.14 -25.59
CA THR A 279 -13.10 -11.02 -24.65
C THR A 279 -12.80 -10.30 -23.34
N GLN A 280 -12.24 -9.10 -23.38
CA GLN A 280 -11.89 -8.33 -22.17
C GLN A 280 -13.13 -7.98 -21.35
N LEU A 281 -14.23 -7.58 -22.01
CA LEU A 281 -15.50 -7.32 -21.34
C LEU A 281 -16.06 -8.57 -20.64
N SER A 282 -15.90 -9.76 -21.24
CA SER A 282 -16.29 -11.03 -20.63
C SER A 282 -15.41 -11.38 -19.43
N ASP A 283 -14.09 -11.27 -19.58
CA ASP A 283 -13.11 -11.51 -18.50
C ASP A 283 -13.35 -10.58 -17.30
N GLU A 284 -13.66 -9.29 -17.57
CA GLU A 284 -13.99 -8.28 -16.57
C GLU A 284 -15.34 -8.54 -15.90
N TYR A 285 -16.37 -8.97 -16.65
CA TYR A 285 -17.68 -9.33 -16.09
C TYR A 285 -17.58 -10.56 -15.16
N GLU A 286 -16.87 -11.61 -15.58
CA GLU A 286 -16.56 -12.76 -14.72
C GLU A 286 -15.82 -12.35 -13.45
N LEU A 287 -14.81 -11.48 -13.56
CA LEU A 287 -14.05 -10.99 -12.41
C LEU A 287 -14.93 -10.17 -11.46
N CYS A 288 -15.82 -9.32 -11.99
CA CYS A 288 -16.77 -8.56 -11.19
C CYS A 288 -17.75 -9.47 -10.46
N LEU A 289 -18.31 -10.48 -11.14
CA LEU A 289 -19.23 -11.44 -10.52
C LEU A 289 -18.53 -12.26 -9.42
N LYS A 290 -17.31 -12.76 -9.68
CA LYS A 290 -16.48 -13.44 -8.67
C LYS A 290 -16.18 -12.55 -7.47
N ASN A 291 -15.88 -11.27 -7.68
CA ASN A 291 -15.68 -10.29 -6.60
C ASN A 291 -16.96 -9.99 -5.82
N VAL A 292 -18.12 -9.90 -6.48
CA VAL A 292 -19.43 -9.72 -5.83
C VAL A 292 -19.75 -10.91 -4.94
N THR A 293 -19.66 -12.15 -5.46
CA THR A 293 -19.93 -13.37 -4.69
C THR A 293 -18.97 -13.52 -3.49
N GLN A 294 -17.68 -13.22 -3.65
CA GLN A 294 -16.73 -13.21 -2.52
C GLN A 294 -17.07 -12.12 -1.49
N THR A 295 -17.46 -10.93 -1.94
CA THR A 295 -17.84 -9.82 -1.07
C THR A 295 -19.12 -10.12 -0.30
N GLN A 296 -20.13 -10.72 -0.94
CA GLN A 296 -21.36 -11.18 -0.29
C GLN A 296 -21.08 -12.25 0.78
N LYS A 297 -20.28 -13.29 0.45
CA LYS A 297 -19.87 -14.34 1.40
C LYS A 297 -19.11 -13.75 2.60
N LEU A 298 -18.18 -12.81 2.38
CA LEU A 298 -17.50 -12.08 3.44
C LEU A 298 -18.47 -11.23 4.29
N LEU A 299 -19.41 -10.52 3.64
CA LEU A 299 -20.36 -9.63 4.28
C LEU A 299 -21.38 -10.38 5.15
N ALA A 300 -21.76 -11.60 4.78
CA ALA A 300 -22.53 -12.51 5.62
C ALA A 300 -21.78 -12.87 6.91
N VAL A 301 -20.56 -13.40 6.81
CA VAL A 301 -19.72 -13.74 7.97
C VAL A 301 -19.43 -12.52 8.86
N LYS A 302 -19.28 -11.33 8.27
CA LYS A 302 -19.13 -10.08 9.04
C LYS A 302 -20.43 -9.67 9.74
N LYS A 303 -21.61 -9.85 9.13
CA LYS A 303 -22.92 -9.63 9.78
C LYS A 303 -23.11 -10.55 10.99
N GLU A 304 -22.79 -11.83 10.85
CA GLU A 304 -22.88 -12.82 11.95
C GLU A 304 -21.96 -12.49 13.12
N ALA A 305 -20.80 -11.88 12.88
CA ALA A 305 -19.87 -11.45 13.93
C ALA A 305 -20.30 -10.17 14.68
N ILE A 306 -21.24 -9.36 14.14
CA ILE A 306 -21.64 -8.07 14.75
C ILE A 306 -22.31 -8.22 16.12
N PRO A 307 -23.28 -9.14 16.34
CA PRO A 307 -23.86 -9.37 17.67
C PRO A 307 -22.81 -9.70 18.74
N ASP A 308 -21.90 -10.60 18.43
CA ASP A 308 -20.81 -11.03 19.30
C ASP A 308 -19.87 -9.89 19.67
N LEU A 309 -19.48 -9.09 18.67
CA LEU A 309 -18.66 -7.88 18.88
C LEU A 309 -19.41 -6.83 19.71
N LYS A 310 -20.73 -6.68 19.54
CA LYS A 310 -21.58 -5.80 20.37
C LYS A 310 -21.77 -6.31 21.80
N VAL A 311 -21.63 -7.61 22.07
CA VAL A 311 -21.59 -8.15 23.45
C VAL A 311 -20.23 -7.83 24.07
N ARG A 312 -19.12 -8.23 23.41
CA ARG A 312 -17.75 -7.99 23.91
C ARG A 312 -17.45 -6.50 24.12
N MET A 313 -17.97 -5.62 23.26
CA MET A 313 -17.90 -4.16 23.43
C MET A 313 -18.57 -3.72 24.74
N ARG A 314 -19.81 -4.18 25.02
CA ARG A 314 -20.52 -3.81 26.26
C ARG A 314 -19.80 -4.32 27.50
N GLU A 315 -19.30 -5.56 27.49
CA GLU A 315 -18.49 -6.09 28.58
C GLU A 315 -17.21 -5.28 28.82
N ALA A 316 -16.52 -4.86 27.75
CA ALA A 316 -15.33 -4.03 27.83
C ALA A 316 -15.64 -2.63 28.38
N THR A 317 -16.75 -2.00 27.96
CA THR A 317 -17.19 -0.70 28.49
C THR A 317 -17.53 -0.79 29.98
N ILE A 318 -18.26 -1.82 30.42
CA ILE A 318 -18.58 -2.02 31.84
C ILE A 318 -17.30 -2.16 32.68
N ARG A 319 -16.36 -3.03 32.27
CA ARG A 319 -15.07 -3.18 32.96
C ARG A 319 -14.23 -1.90 32.95
N TYR A 320 -14.31 -1.10 31.89
CA TYR A 320 -13.63 0.20 31.82
C TYR A 320 -14.24 1.19 32.83
N GLU A 321 -15.57 1.28 32.92
CA GLU A 321 -16.24 2.11 33.92
C GLU A 321 -15.93 1.68 35.36
N GLU A 322 -15.93 0.37 35.63
CA GLU A 322 -15.55 -0.19 36.93
C GLU A 322 -14.10 0.19 37.28
N ALA A 323 -13.17 0.02 36.34
CA ALA A 323 -11.78 0.41 36.50
C ALA A 323 -11.60 1.92 36.71
N GLN A 324 -12.39 2.76 36.03
CA GLN A 324 -12.39 4.22 36.23
C GLN A 324 -12.89 4.57 37.64
N LYS A 325 -14.05 4.03 38.06
CA LYS A 325 -14.62 4.25 39.40
C LYS A 325 -13.65 3.79 40.50
N ALA A 326 -12.98 2.66 40.32
CA ALA A 326 -11.93 2.18 41.23
C ALA A 326 -10.70 3.11 41.27
N ARG A 327 -10.30 3.69 40.12
CA ARG A 327 -9.19 4.65 40.03
C ARG A 327 -9.52 5.97 40.74
N GLU A 328 -10.74 6.47 40.59
CA GLU A 328 -11.26 7.65 41.31
C GLU A 328 -11.34 7.41 42.83
N GLN A 329 -11.84 6.24 43.26
CA GLN A 329 -11.85 5.85 44.68
C GLN A 329 -10.43 5.75 45.25
N LYS A 330 -9.49 5.16 44.49
CA LYS A 330 -8.07 5.08 44.88
C LYS A 330 -7.45 6.47 45.03
N GLN A 331 -7.79 7.42 44.15
CA GLN A 331 -7.33 8.81 44.26
C GLN A 331 -7.90 9.48 45.52
N LYS A 332 -9.22 9.39 45.75
CA LYS A 332 -9.86 9.91 46.98
C LYS A 332 -9.25 9.31 48.25
N ALA A 333 -8.92 8.01 48.25
CA ALA A 333 -8.26 7.35 49.38
C ALA A 333 -6.80 7.79 49.59
N ILE A 334 -6.10 8.22 48.54
CA ILE A 334 -4.76 8.84 48.64
C ILE A 334 -4.89 10.25 49.24
N ASP A 335 -5.87 11.04 48.80
CA ASP A 335 -6.02 12.43 49.25
C ASP A 335 -6.54 12.51 50.69
N LEU A 336 -7.50 11.66 51.09
CA LEU A 336 -7.92 11.49 52.49
C LEU A 336 -6.76 11.05 53.40
N LYS A 337 -5.80 10.26 52.89
CA LYS A 337 -4.58 9.90 53.65
C LYS A 337 -3.63 11.08 53.84
N LYS A 338 -3.53 12.00 52.86
CA LYS A 338 -2.79 13.26 53.04
C LYS A 338 -3.47 14.14 54.08
N GLU A 339 -4.79 14.26 54.01
CA GLU A 339 -5.60 15.06 54.94
C GLU A 339 -5.50 14.55 56.38
N LEU A 340 -5.53 13.22 56.57
CA LEU A 340 -5.28 12.58 57.87
C LEU A 340 -3.84 12.77 58.38
N ALA A 341 -2.84 12.76 57.49
CA ALA A 341 -1.47 13.12 57.88
C ALA A 341 -1.37 14.59 58.32
N TRP A 342 -2.04 15.50 57.62
CA TRP A 342 -2.11 16.91 57.98
C TRP A 342 -2.87 17.17 59.29
N SER A 343 -3.94 16.42 59.60
CA SER A 343 -4.65 16.57 60.88
C SER A 343 -3.82 16.11 62.08
N HIS A 344 -3.02 15.04 61.93
CA HIS A 344 -2.02 14.65 62.92
C HIS A 344 -0.92 15.71 63.10
N VAL A 345 -0.43 16.34 62.02
CA VAL A 345 0.52 17.46 62.09
C VAL A 345 -0.11 18.66 62.79
N ALA A 346 -1.34 19.04 62.45
CA ALA A 346 -2.04 20.16 63.06
C ALA A 346 -2.25 19.95 64.57
N GLY A 347 -2.69 18.78 65.00
CA GLY A 347 -2.83 18.45 66.42
C GLY A 347 -1.49 18.48 67.18
N LYS A 348 -0.41 17.97 66.57
CA LYS A 348 0.94 18.06 67.16
C LYS A 348 1.51 19.48 67.14
N GLN A 349 1.13 20.31 66.18
CA GLN A 349 1.50 21.72 66.16
C GLN A 349 0.74 22.52 67.23
N GLU A 350 -0.53 22.19 67.51
CA GLU A 350 -1.28 22.78 68.63
C GLU A 350 -0.72 22.36 70.01
N GLU A 351 -0.30 21.09 70.16
CA GLU A 351 0.46 20.63 71.34
C GLU A 351 1.79 21.38 71.49
N LEU A 352 2.56 21.50 70.41
CA LEU A 352 3.84 22.20 70.38
C LEU A 352 3.66 23.69 70.70
N GLU A 353 2.60 24.33 70.22
CA GLU A 353 2.31 25.74 70.47
C GLU A 353 1.89 25.97 71.93
N LYS A 354 1.09 25.07 72.52
CA LYS A 354 0.80 25.07 73.96
C LYS A 354 2.07 24.93 74.79
N GLN A 355 2.92 23.94 74.49
CA GLN A 355 4.20 23.73 75.18
C GLN A 355 5.16 24.91 74.97
N SER A 356 5.20 25.51 73.77
CA SER A 356 6.00 26.71 73.46
C SER A 356 5.52 27.92 74.26
N GLN A 357 4.21 28.11 74.41
CA GLN A 357 3.65 29.12 75.30
C GLN A 357 3.99 28.86 76.78
N GLU A 358 4.02 27.60 77.23
CA GLU A 358 4.47 27.25 78.59
C GLU A 358 5.96 27.47 78.81
N VAL A 359 6.81 27.03 77.89
CA VAL A 359 8.24 27.33 77.87
C VAL A 359 8.48 28.86 77.79
N GLY A 360 7.63 29.61 77.09
CA GLY A 360 7.63 31.08 77.07
C GLY A 360 7.21 31.72 78.40
N LYS A 361 6.26 31.13 79.13
CA LYS A 361 5.88 31.55 80.49
C LYS A 361 6.99 31.23 81.49
N LEU A 362 7.62 30.05 81.36
CA LEU A 362 8.72 29.59 82.22
C LEU A 362 10.02 30.36 81.95
N SER A 363 10.37 30.64 80.69
CA SER A 363 11.54 31.44 80.31
C SER A 363 11.42 32.91 80.71
N LYS A 364 10.19 33.45 80.84
CA LYS A 364 9.91 34.76 81.46
C LYS A 364 9.97 34.73 83.00
N ARG A 365 9.81 33.56 83.64
CA ARG A 365 9.97 33.38 85.10
C ARG A 365 11.43 33.12 85.48
N LEU A 366 12.17 32.34 84.68
CA LEU A 366 13.57 31.97 84.88
C LEU A 366 14.53 33.15 85.21
N PRO A 367 14.53 34.30 84.51
CA PRO A 367 15.39 35.42 84.85
C PRO A 367 15.00 36.05 86.19
N LYS A 368 13.70 36.17 86.50
CA LYS A 368 13.24 36.68 87.81
C LYS A 368 13.67 35.76 88.95
N ILE A 369 13.58 34.44 88.76
CA ILE A 369 14.04 33.45 89.73
C ILE A 369 15.57 33.51 89.87
N LYS A 370 16.33 33.56 88.77
CA LYS A 370 17.80 33.74 88.80
C LYS A 370 18.22 35.06 89.44
N GLU A 371 17.44 36.14 89.28
CA GLU A 371 17.68 37.42 89.94
C GLU A 371 17.40 37.34 91.44
N SER A 372 16.31 36.67 91.87
CA SER A 372 16.06 36.41 93.30
C SER A 372 17.09 35.49 93.95
N VAL A 373 17.59 34.48 93.21
CA VAL A 373 18.71 33.63 93.65
C VAL A 373 19.98 34.45 93.80
N LYS A 374 20.35 35.28 92.80
CA LYS A 374 21.49 36.21 92.93
C LYS A 374 21.36 37.18 94.10
N LYS A 375 20.15 37.69 94.38
CA LYS A 375 19.91 38.53 95.56
C LYS A 375 20.07 37.75 96.87
N ALA A 376 19.66 36.48 96.90
CA ALA A 376 19.90 35.59 98.04
C ALA A 376 21.39 35.24 98.21
N GLU A 377 22.11 34.92 97.14
CA GLU A 377 23.57 34.68 97.13
C GLU A 377 24.33 35.90 97.65
N VAL A 378 24.02 37.10 97.15
CA VAL A 378 24.59 38.36 97.64
C VAL A 378 24.25 38.59 99.11
N CYS A 379 23.02 38.30 99.55
CA CYS A 379 22.63 38.39 100.96
C CYS A 379 23.44 37.42 101.84
N VAL A 380 23.60 36.16 101.42
CA VAL A 380 24.42 35.15 102.11
C VAL A 380 25.89 35.58 102.18
N ILE A 381 26.47 36.08 101.09
CA ILE A 381 27.85 36.61 101.08
C ILE A 381 27.98 37.82 102.01
N THR A 382 26.95 38.68 102.09
CA THR A 382 26.93 39.84 102.99
C THR A 382 26.83 39.41 104.46
N LEU A 383 25.99 38.43 104.78
CA LEU A 383 25.89 37.80 106.10
C LEU A 383 27.21 37.10 106.49
N TYR A 384 27.86 36.40 105.57
CA TYR A 384 29.15 35.76 105.82
C TYR A 384 30.26 36.78 106.12
N LYS A 385 30.27 37.91 105.40
CA LYS A 385 31.14 39.06 105.73
C LYS A 385 30.79 39.69 107.09
N PHE A 386 29.51 39.81 107.42
CA PHE A 386 29.06 40.36 108.71
C PHE A 386 29.49 39.48 109.89
N ILE A 387 29.38 38.15 109.75
CA ILE A 387 29.90 37.16 110.70
C ILE A 387 31.42 37.28 110.82
N LEU A 388 32.16 37.39 109.72
CA LEU A 388 33.62 37.59 109.74
C LEU A 388 34.05 38.89 110.44
N THR A 389 33.28 39.98 110.36
CA THR A 389 33.55 41.20 111.14
C THR A 389 33.20 41.05 112.62
N LEU A 390 32.15 40.30 112.97
CA LEU A 390 31.81 40.00 114.38
C LEU A 390 32.87 39.10 115.04
N SER A 391 33.36 38.09 114.33
CA SER A 391 34.50 37.25 114.74
C SER A 391 35.86 37.96 114.69
N SER A 392 35.88 39.28 114.51
CA SER A 392 37.04 40.15 114.66
C SER A 392 36.83 41.25 115.73
N GLN A 393 35.75 41.16 116.51
CA GLN A 393 35.45 42.03 117.66
C GLN A 393 35.14 41.23 118.95
N MET A 394 35.51 39.95 118.98
CA MET A 394 35.69 39.09 120.15
C MET A 394 37.01 38.33 119.99
#